data_AF-A0A7X6YEC6-F1
#
_entry.id   AF-A0A7X6YEC6-F1
#
_cell.length_a   1.000
_cell.length_b   1.000
_cell.length_c   1.000
_cell.angle_alpha   90.00
_cell.angle_beta   90.00
_cell.angle_gamma   90.00
#
_symmetry.space_group_name_H-M   'P 1'
#
loop_
_entity.id
_entity.type
_entity.pdbx_description
1 polymer ?
#
loop_
_entity_poly.entity_id
_entity_poly.type
_entity_poly.pdbx_seq_one_letter_code
_entity_poly.pdbx_strand_id
1 'polypeptide(L)'
;RLSRPIPPGGVLLLRWFDVDDPGSDHAFGIDDVRVAWTSGEAPAGIPVPPDGVTETFDEIGEHAAGGLPWGWRAESRGDGARVTGAYPDAGLVVAYVNAVPDFTAAGSYTYSSCGCRDQAVGGLTDDAQATSVSMLACFVNDTGRSVRTWSVAFAVEKYRRGTVASAVRLLCSADGVTWSEAGAPVVFEADADCAGFPLTQRPGETRHAERQAVFGAPVAPGGVFYLAWQVAVAGGEAAAGAQALAIDDVTVAPLAARATLFIVQ
;
A
#
# COMPACT_ATOMS: atom_id res chain seq x y z
N ARG A 1 16.89 6.84 10.00
CA ARG A 1 17.21 6.08 8.76
C ARG A 1 16.06 6.36 7.81
N LEU A 2 16.32 6.75 6.57
CA LEU A 2 15.23 6.98 5.61
C LEU A 2 14.51 5.65 5.38
N SER A 3 13.18 5.69 5.34
CA SER A 3 12.31 4.56 4.99
C SER A 3 12.56 4.06 3.57
N ARG A 4 13.11 4.93 2.71
CA ARG A 4 13.37 4.68 1.29
C ARG A 4 14.64 5.37 0.77
N PRO A 5 15.29 4.85 -0.28
CA PRO A 5 16.40 5.52 -0.94
C PRO A 5 15.97 6.86 -1.53
N ILE A 6 16.89 7.83 -1.58
CA ILE A 6 16.68 9.07 -2.34
C ILE A 6 17.15 8.80 -3.77
N PRO A 7 16.27 8.81 -4.78
CA PRO A 7 16.68 8.59 -6.17
C PRO A 7 17.56 9.74 -6.68
N PRO A 8 18.30 9.55 -7.79
CA PRO A 8 19.02 10.64 -8.45
C PRO A 8 18.10 11.84 -8.72
N GLY A 9 18.51 13.03 -8.29
CA GLY A 9 17.69 14.25 -8.40
C GLY A 9 16.63 14.43 -7.30
N GLY A 10 16.47 13.46 -6.40
CA GLY A 10 15.63 13.58 -5.21
C GLY A 10 16.21 14.54 -4.18
N VAL A 11 15.34 15.09 -3.33
CA VAL A 11 15.70 16.07 -2.30
C VAL A 11 15.40 15.50 -0.91
N LEU A 12 16.35 15.62 0.01
CA LEU A 12 16.12 15.42 1.44
C LEU A 12 15.89 16.78 2.09
N LEU A 13 14.70 16.99 2.65
CA LEU A 13 14.40 18.16 3.45
C LEU A 13 14.49 17.76 4.93
N LEU A 14 15.36 18.44 5.67
CA LEU A 14 15.40 18.35 7.13
C LEU A 14 14.57 19.50 7.68
N ARG A 15 13.57 19.20 8.50
CA ARG A 15 12.72 20.18 9.16
C ARG A 15 12.85 20.02 10.67
N TRP A 16 12.97 21.16 11.34
CA TRP A 16 12.89 21.27 12.79
C TRP A 16 11.60 22.00 13.14
N PHE A 17 10.98 21.59 14.24
CA PHE A 17 9.75 22.19 14.75
C PHE A 17 9.91 22.38 16.24
N ASP A 18 9.53 23.57 16.73
CA ASP A 18 9.49 23.86 18.15
C ASP A 18 8.18 23.29 18.72
N VAL A 19 8.28 22.27 19.57
CA VAL A 19 7.13 21.46 20.00
C VAL A 19 6.26 22.21 21.02
N ASP A 20 6.82 23.20 21.71
CA ASP A 20 6.20 23.86 22.87
C ASP A 20 6.11 25.38 22.69
N ASP A 21 5.51 25.88 21.60
CA ASP A 21 5.28 27.32 21.37
C ASP A 21 3.87 27.79 21.81
N PRO A 22 3.66 28.18 23.10
CA PRO A 22 2.49 28.95 23.54
C PRO A 22 2.73 30.47 23.44
N GLY A 23 3.78 30.91 22.76
CA GLY A 23 4.24 32.30 22.72
C GLY A 23 5.08 32.69 23.93
N SER A 24 6.27 33.22 23.64
CA SER A 24 7.26 33.81 24.55
C SER A 24 8.20 32.82 25.26
N ASP A 25 8.82 31.93 24.50
CA ASP A 25 9.96 31.08 24.89
C ASP A 25 11.29 31.57 24.29
N HIS A 26 12.39 30.84 24.56
CA HIS A 26 13.72 31.19 24.06
C HIS A 26 13.90 30.72 22.61
N ALA A 27 14.66 31.50 21.82
CA ALA A 27 14.99 31.12 20.45
C ALA A 27 15.80 29.80 20.40
N PHE A 28 15.32 28.85 19.60
CA PHE A 28 16.04 27.63 19.24
C PHE A 28 17.04 27.90 18.11
N GLY A 29 18.31 27.58 18.34
CA GLY A 29 19.38 27.66 17.34
C GLY A 29 19.85 26.26 16.95
N ILE A 30 19.94 26.01 15.65
CA ILE A 30 20.53 24.78 15.10
C ILE A 30 21.96 25.10 14.71
N ASP A 31 22.92 24.39 15.28
CA ASP A 31 24.34 24.48 14.92
C ASP A 31 24.94 23.08 14.75
N ASP A 32 26.05 22.99 14.01
CA ASP A 32 26.84 21.77 13.80
C ASP A 32 26.08 20.55 13.22
N VAL A 33 25.09 20.78 12.36
CA VAL A 33 24.36 19.69 11.68
C VAL A 33 25.31 18.91 10.76
N ARG A 34 25.48 17.62 11.07
CA ARG A 34 26.20 16.66 10.21
C ARG A 34 25.22 15.64 9.64
N VAL A 35 25.15 15.60 8.33
CA VAL A 35 24.40 14.57 7.58
C VAL A 35 25.41 13.65 6.92
N ALA A 36 25.32 12.37 7.21
CA ALA A 36 26.09 11.33 6.53
C ALA A 36 25.13 10.43 5.74
N TRP A 37 25.51 10.09 4.51
CA TRP A 37 24.76 9.16 3.67
C TRP A 37 25.70 8.09 3.10
N THR A 38 25.12 6.95 2.78
CA THR A 38 25.75 5.93 1.94
C THR A 38 25.16 6.05 0.55
N SER A 39 26.02 6.12 -0.46
CA SER A 39 25.61 6.01 -1.87
C SER A 39 25.85 4.59 -2.36
N GLY A 40 25.03 4.16 -3.30
CA GLY A 40 25.09 2.83 -3.90
C GLY A 40 24.03 2.71 -4.98
N GLU A 41 23.99 1.56 -5.64
CA GLU A 41 22.86 1.23 -6.50
C GLU A 41 21.59 1.19 -5.63
N ALA A 42 20.52 1.83 -6.12
CA ALA A 42 19.22 1.71 -5.49
C ALA A 42 18.81 0.22 -5.54
N PRO A 43 18.34 -0.37 -4.42
CA PRO A 43 17.85 -1.74 -4.45
C PRO A 43 16.76 -1.90 -5.51
N ALA A 44 16.56 -3.11 -6.03
CA ALA A 44 15.54 -3.35 -7.05
C ALA A 44 14.09 -3.14 -6.56
N GLY A 45 13.90 -3.07 -5.24
CA GLY A 45 12.63 -2.87 -4.55
C GLY A 45 12.83 -2.67 -3.04
N ILE A 46 11.73 -2.52 -2.31
CA ILE A 46 11.67 -2.23 -0.88
C ILE A 46 12.42 -3.32 -0.08
N PRO A 47 13.55 -3.00 0.59
CA PRO A 47 14.28 -3.98 1.38
C PRO A 47 13.45 -4.47 2.56
N VAL A 48 13.32 -5.78 2.71
CA VAL A 48 12.64 -6.41 3.85
C VAL A 48 13.70 -7.03 4.77
N PRO A 49 14.03 -6.40 5.90
CA PRO A 49 14.99 -6.93 6.87
C PRO A 49 14.37 -8.08 7.69
N PRO A 50 15.13 -8.75 8.57
CA PRO A 50 14.61 -9.83 9.41
C PRO A 50 13.38 -9.46 10.27
N ASP A 51 13.29 -8.20 10.70
CA ASP A 51 12.18 -7.68 11.51
C ASP A 51 10.97 -7.22 10.68
N GLY A 52 11.08 -7.25 9.35
CA GLY A 52 10.06 -6.77 8.43
C GLY A 52 10.16 -5.27 8.12
N VAL A 53 9.22 -4.81 7.30
CA VAL A 53 9.09 -3.41 6.85
C VAL A 53 7.63 -2.99 6.94
N THR A 54 7.40 -1.71 7.20
CA THR A 54 6.06 -1.10 7.28
C THR A 54 5.98 0.13 6.38
N GLU A 55 4.82 0.29 5.73
CA GLU A 55 4.41 1.47 4.96
C GLU A 55 3.03 1.92 5.46
N THR A 56 2.90 3.19 5.83
CA THR A 56 1.65 3.82 6.31
C THR A 56 1.11 4.84 5.33
N PHE A 57 1.80 5.08 4.21
CA PHE A 57 1.46 6.06 3.16
C PHE A 57 1.31 7.52 3.63
N ASP A 58 1.41 7.83 4.92
CA ASP A 58 1.28 9.16 5.52
C ASP A 58 2.24 10.19 4.90
N GLU A 59 3.41 9.73 4.44
CA GLU A 59 4.39 10.56 3.75
C GLU A 59 3.86 11.14 2.41
N ILE A 60 2.76 10.62 1.85
CA ILE A 60 2.15 11.12 0.61
C ILE A 60 1.54 12.53 0.83
N GLY A 61 0.91 12.77 1.98
CA GLY A 61 0.11 13.94 2.39
C GLY A 61 0.22 15.26 1.58
N GLU A 62 0.54 16.39 2.22
CA GLU A 62 0.52 17.72 1.57
C GLU A 62 1.66 17.95 0.56
N HIS A 63 2.46 16.93 0.25
CA HIS A 63 3.78 17.11 -0.38
C HIS A 63 4.01 16.36 -1.70
N ALA A 64 3.07 15.54 -2.18
CA ALA A 64 3.13 15.03 -3.54
C ALA A 64 1.71 14.86 -4.12
N ALA A 65 1.47 15.39 -5.32
CA ALA A 65 0.20 15.26 -6.05
C ALA A 65 -0.08 13.80 -6.48
N GLY A 66 -0.44 12.94 -5.52
CA GLY A 66 -0.75 11.53 -5.75
C GLY A 66 0.45 10.62 -6.01
N GLY A 67 1.68 11.09 -5.73
CA GLY A 67 2.90 10.30 -5.89
C GLY A 67 2.99 9.18 -4.87
N LEU A 68 3.16 7.94 -5.34
CA LEU A 68 3.26 6.78 -4.46
C LEU A 68 4.66 6.65 -3.84
N PRO A 69 4.80 5.97 -2.69
CA PRO A 69 6.10 5.71 -2.11
C PRO A 69 6.99 4.89 -3.05
N TRP A 70 8.30 4.96 -2.83
CA TRP A 70 9.24 4.27 -3.69
C TRP A 70 9.00 2.75 -3.63
N GLY A 71 8.99 2.10 -4.80
CA GLY A 71 8.67 0.68 -4.91
C GLY A 71 7.17 0.37 -4.97
N TRP A 72 6.30 1.37 -4.80
CA TRP A 72 4.85 1.26 -4.99
C TRP A 72 4.40 1.83 -6.32
N ARG A 73 3.35 1.22 -6.87
CA ARG A 73 2.72 1.58 -8.15
C ARG A 73 1.22 1.39 -8.09
N ALA A 74 0.49 2.10 -8.95
CA ALA A 74 -0.96 1.96 -9.11
C ALA A 74 -1.34 1.69 -10.55
N GLU A 75 -2.38 0.89 -10.72
CA GLU A 75 -2.99 0.59 -12.01
C GLU A 75 -4.52 0.65 -11.89
N SER A 76 -5.18 1.10 -12.95
CA SER A 76 -6.63 0.97 -13.14
C SER A 76 -6.89 0.30 -14.49
N ARG A 77 -7.75 -0.71 -14.52
CA ARG A 77 -8.00 -1.53 -15.69
C ARG A 77 -9.49 -1.60 -16.02
N GLY A 78 -9.81 -1.48 -17.31
CA GLY A 78 -11.17 -1.60 -17.85
C GLY A 78 -11.44 -2.90 -18.62
N ASP A 79 -10.51 -3.87 -18.60
CA ASP A 79 -10.59 -5.10 -19.38
C ASP A 79 -11.15 -6.31 -18.60
N GLY A 80 -11.62 -6.11 -17.37
CA GLY A 80 -12.29 -7.13 -16.59
C GLY A 80 -12.18 -6.92 -15.08
N ALA A 81 -13.20 -7.39 -14.36
CA ALA A 81 -13.15 -7.42 -12.90
C ALA A 81 -12.06 -8.38 -12.41
N ARG A 82 -11.36 -7.97 -11.35
CA ARG A 82 -10.30 -8.75 -10.70
C ARG A 82 -9.12 -9.10 -11.62
N VAL A 83 -8.74 -8.16 -12.48
CA VAL A 83 -7.53 -8.24 -13.32
C VAL A 83 -6.44 -7.33 -12.74
N THR A 84 -5.21 -7.83 -12.67
CA THR A 84 -4.01 -7.07 -12.30
C THR A 84 -2.95 -7.26 -13.39
N GLY A 85 -2.42 -6.16 -13.92
CA GLY A 85 -1.39 -6.16 -14.94
C GLY A 85 0.02 -6.39 -14.38
N ALA A 86 1.02 -6.15 -15.22
CA ALA A 86 2.41 -6.27 -14.82
C ALA A 86 2.86 -5.07 -13.98
N TYR A 87 3.61 -5.32 -12.90
CA TYR A 87 4.23 -4.30 -12.07
C TYR A 87 5.01 -3.21 -12.86
N PRO A 88 5.90 -3.53 -13.82
CA PRO A 88 6.65 -2.50 -14.54
C PRO A 88 5.77 -1.53 -15.35
N ASP A 89 4.57 -1.95 -15.75
CA ASP A 89 3.65 -1.16 -16.58
C ASP A 89 2.77 -0.22 -15.72
N ALA A 90 2.65 -0.48 -14.42
CA ALA A 90 1.84 0.32 -13.51
C ALA A 90 2.47 1.70 -13.23
N GLY A 91 1.63 2.71 -12.98
CA GLY A 91 2.04 4.10 -12.79
C GLY A 91 2.65 4.37 -11.42
N LEU A 92 3.47 5.42 -11.32
CA LEU A 92 4.06 5.91 -10.06
C LEU A 92 3.15 6.89 -9.30
N VAL A 93 2.02 7.26 -9.90
CA VAL A 93 1.04 8.19 -9.36
C VAL A 93 -0.34 7.56 -9.41
N VAL A 94 -1.20 7.88 -8.45
CA VAL A 94 -2.63 7.58 -8.54
C VAL A 94 -3.33 8.54 -9.51
N ALA A 95 -4.49 8.13 -10.03
CA ALA A 95 -5.28 8.98 -10.93
C ALA A 95 -5.89 10.19 -10.21
N TYR A 96 -6.22 10.04 -8.92
CA TYR A 96 -6.95 11.04 -8.16
C TYR A 96 -6.45 11.17 -6.72
N VAL A 97 -6.46 12.39 -6.20
CA VAL A 97 -6.25 12.67 -4.77
C VAL A 97 -7.58 13.08 -4.18
N ASN A 98 -8.18 12.25 -3.32
CA ASN A 98 -9.50 12.53 -2.79
C ASN A 98 -9.46 13.38 -1.51
N ALA A 99 -9.94 14.62 -1.62
CA ALA A 99 -10.15 15.52 -0.49
C ALA A 99 -11.62 15.77 -0.16
N VAL A 100 -12.58 15.17 -0.89
CA VAL A 100 -14.02 15.48 -0.78
C VAL A 100 -14.87 14.23 -0.53
N PRO A 101 -16.09 14.37 0.03
CA PRO A 101 -17.10 13.31 -0.04
C PRO A 101 -17.68 13.19 -1.45
N ASP A 102 -18.45 12.12 -1.69
CA ASP A 102 -19.29 11.92 -2.88
C ASP A 102 -18.59 11.97 -4.25
N PHE A 103 -17.30 11.60 -4.30
CA PHE A 103 -16.59 11.39 -5.57
C PHE A 103 -17.14 10.18 -6.32
N THR A 104 -17.11 10.24 -7.65
CA THR A 104 -17.73 9.22 -8.53
C THR A 104 -16.81 8.72 -9.64
N ALA A 105 -15.66 9.36 -9.88
CA ALA A 105 -14.75 8.90 -10.92
C ALA A 105 -14.13 7.55 -10.52
N ALA A 106 -14.14 6.58 -11.43
CA ALA A 106 -13.51 5.28 -11.18
C ALA A 106 -12.02 5.37 -11.51
N GLY A 107 -11.18 4.71 -10.72
CA GLY A 107 -9.73 4.73 -10.85
C GLY A 107 -9.00 4.58 -9.52
N SER A 108 -7.68 4.79 -9.54
CA SER A 108 -6.82 4.77 -8.36
C SER A 108 -6.85 6.09 -7.60
N TYR A 109 -6.76 6.00 -6.28
CA TYR A 109 -6.91 7.11 -5.36
C TYR A 109 -5.90 7.08 -4.22
N THR A 110 -5.54 8.26 -3.75
CA THR A 110 -5.14 8.47 -2.35
C THR A 110 -6.33 9.05 -1.59
N TYR A 111 -6.47 8.66 -0.32
CA TYR A 111 -7.55 9.07 0.55
C TYR A 111 -6.99 9.61 1.87
N SER A 112 -7.46 10.80 2.26
CA SER A 112 -7.12 11.39 3.56
C SER A 112 -8.09 10.94 4.65
N SER A 113 -7.53 10.32 5.68
CA SER A 113 -8.11 10.13 7.01
C SER A 113 -7.79 11.34 7.90
N CYS A 114 -8.68 11.65 8.85
CA CYS A 114 -8.45 12.59 9.98
C CYS A 114 -7.59 13.86 9.73
N GLY A 115 -7.91 14.67 8.71
CA GLY A 115 -7.24 15.95 8.50
C GLY A 115 -5.90 15.89 7.75
N CYS A 116 -5.78 14.96 6.79
CA CYS A 116 -4.69 14.83 5.80
C CYS A 116 -3.36 14.28 6.30
N ARG A 117 -3.22 14.00 7.60
CA ARG A 117 -1.99 13.42 8.18
C ARG A 117 -1.91 11.91 8.06
N ASP A 118 -3.05 11.30 7.76
CA ASP A 118 -3.22 9.86 7.64
C ASP A 118 -3.73 9.59 6.21
N GLN A 119 -3.00 8.77 5.46
CA GLN A 119 -3.26 8.52 4.04
C GLN A 119 -3.43 7.03 3.77
N ALA A 120 -4.43 6.68 2.97
CA ALA A 120 -4.58 5.34 2.43
C ALA A 120 -4.55 5.37 0.90
N VAL A 121 -4.14 4.26 0.26
CA VAL A 121 -4.11 4.14 -1.21
C VAL A 121 -5.02 3.03 -1.70
N GLY A 122 -5.76 3.28 -2.77
CA GLY A 122 -6.81 2.36 -3.18
C GLY A 122 -7.49 2.73 -4.48
N GLY A 123 -8.77 2.39 -4.58
CA GLY A 123 -9.55 2.72 -5.76
C GLY A 123 -11.05 2.66 -5.58
N LEU A 124 -11.72 3.30 -6.53
CA LEU A 124 -13.13 3.12 -6.81
C LEU A 124 -13.25 2.41 -8.16
N THR A 125 -14.00 1.31 -8.18
CA THR A 125 -14.26 0.56 -9.43
C THR A 125 -15.65 0.84 -9.99
N ASP A 126 -15.83 0.57 -11.28
CA ASP A 126 -17.11 0.63 -11.99
C ASP A 126 -17.24 -0.53 -13.00
N ASP A 127 -18.18 -0.42 -13.93
CA ASP A 127 -18.41 -1.37 -15.03
C ASP A 127 -17.80 -0.94 -16.38
N ALA A 128 -16.96 0.10 -16.40
CA ALA A 128 -16.44 0.66 -17.65
C ALA A 128 -15.00 1.19 -17.55
N GLN A 129 -14.75 2.25 -16.78
CA GLN A 129 -13.46 2.95 -16.77
C GLN A 129 -12.41 2.20 -15.95
N ALA A 130 -12.78 1.69 -14.78
CA ALA A 130 -11.91 0.96 -13.89
C ALA A 130 -12.67 -0.20 -13.26
N THR A 131 -12.76 -1.31 -13.98
CA THR A 131 -13.32 -2.58 -13.51
C THR A 131 -12.46 -3.28 -12.44
N SER A 132 -11.18 -2.91 -12.36
CA SER A 132 -10.22 -3.38 -11.36
C SER A 132 -9.19 -2.29 -11.09
N VAL A 133 -8.80 -2.10 -9.83
CA VAL A 133 -7.72 -1.20 -9.43
C VAL A 133 -6.72 -1.98 -8.60
N SER A 134 -5.42 -1.81 -8.83
CA SER A 134 -4.39 -2.53 -8.07
C SER A 134 -3.33 -1.58 -7.55
N MET A 135 -3.02 -1.67 -6.24
CA MET A 135 -1.80 -1.12 -5.65
C MET A 135 -0.75 -2.21 -5.67
N LEU A 136 0.40 -1.99 -6.29
CA LEU A 136 1.44 -3.00 -6.49
C LEU A 136 2.74 -2.54 -5.82
N ALA A 137 3.48 -3.47 -5.26
CA ALA A 137 4.76 -3.19 -4.62
C ALA A 137 5.83 -4.23 -4.97
N CYS A 138 7.06 -3.75 -5.16
CA CYS A 138 8.26 -4.56 -5.38
C CYS A 138 9.10 -4.59 -4.11
N PHE A 139 9.44 -5.78 -3.63
CA PHE A 139 10.22 -6.02 -2.41
C PHE A 139 11.51 -6.79 -2.71
N VAL A 140 12.53 -6.55 -1.90
CA VAL A 140 13.80 -7.29 -1.94
C VAL A 140 14.00 -8.01 -0.62
N ASN A 141 14.37 -9.28 -0.68
CA ASN A 141 14.71 -10.04 0.51
C ASN A 141 16.07 -9.59 1.09
N ASP A 142 16.04 -8.74 2.12
CA ASP A 142 17.21 -8.24 2.85
C ASP A 142 17.38 -8.95 4.22
N THR A 143 16.89 -10.18 4.32
CA THR A 143 16.92 -10.94 5.59
C THR A 143 18.22 -11.69 5.83
N GLY A 144 19.12 -11.70 4.84
CA GLY A 144 20.36 -12.49 4.86
C GLY A 144 20.15 -14.01 4.67
N ARG A 145 18.92 -14.49 4.48
CA ARG A 145 18.60 -15.92 4.24
C ARG A 145 17.52 -16.09 3.18
N SER A 146 17.38 -17.29 2.61
CA SER A 146 16.26 -17.59 1.72
C SER A 146 14.95 -17.68 2.49
N VAL A 147 13.89 -17.02 2.00
CA VAL A 147 12.57 -16.96 2.64
C VAL A 147 11.49 -17.41 1.67
N ARG A 148 10.69 -18.39 2.09
CA ARG A 148 9.59 -18.94 1.28
C ARG A 148 8.26 -18.24 1.55
N THR A 149 8.03 -17.89 2.80
CA THR A 149 6.73 -17.43 3.28
C THR A 149 6.91 -16.10 3.97
N TRP A 150 6.05 -15.15 3.64
CA TRP A 150 6.05 -13.80 4.19
C TRP A 150 4.70 -13.55 4.86
N SER A 151 4.70 -13.06 6.10
CA SER A 151 3.49 -12.50 6.69
C SER A 151 3.25 -11.12 6.10
N VAL A 152 2.00 -10.86 5.72
CA VAL A 152 1.54 -9.60 5.17
C VAL A 152 0.33 -9.18 5.98
N ALA A 153 0.48 -8.14 6.79
CA ALA A 153 -0.60 -7.52 7.55
C ALA A 153 -0.94 -6.16 6.94
N PHE A 154 -2.23 -5.80 6.90
CA PHE A 154 -2.70 -4.53 6.36
C PHE A 154 -4.12 -4.21 6.87
N ALA A 155 -4.46 -2.93 6.89
CA ALA A 155 -5.82 -2.46 7.04
C ALA A 155 -6.48 -2.31 5.65
N VAL A 156 -7.80 -2.54 5.59
CA VAL A 156 -8.63 -2.15 4.46
C VAL A 156 -9.69 -1.19 4.95
N GLU A 157 -9.74 -0.03 4.31
CA GLU A 157 -10.55 1.11 4.70
C GLU A 157 -11.60 1.44 3.65
N LYS A 158 -12.83 1.76 4.09
CA LYS A 158 -13.94 2.14 3.21
C LYS A 158 -14.14 3.66 3.21
N TYR A 159 -13.98 4.28 2.04
CA TYR A 159 -14.10 5.73 1.85
C TYR A 159 -15.39 6.17 1.16
N ARG A 160 -16.12 5.23 0.55
CA ARG A 160 -17.43 5.46 -0.07
C ARG A 160 -18.27 4.21 0.04
N ARG A 161 -19.55 4.35 0.39
CA ARG A 161 -20.53 3.27 0.35
C ARG A 161 -20.77 2.81 -1.08
N GLY A 162 -21.37 1.65 -1.24
CA GLY A 162 -21.71 1.14 -2.57
C GLY A 162 -22.79 0.08 -2.52
N THR A 163 -23.70 0.11 -3.49
CA THR A 163 -24.77 -0.88 -3.66
C THR A 163 -24.28 -2.23 -4.17
N VAL A 164 -22.98 -2.37 -4.47
CA VAL A 164 -22.33 -3.62 -4.87
C VAL A 164 -21.22 -3.96 -3.88
N ALA A 165 -21.26 -5.20 -3.39
CA ALA A 165 -20.24 -5.74 -2.50
C ALA A 165 -18.87 -5.70 -3.20
N SER A 166 -17.87 -5.16 -2.51
CA SER A 166 -16.52 -4.96 -3.04
C SER A 166 -15.49 -5.62 -2.14
N ALA A 167 -14.30 -5.89 -2.68
CA ALA A 167 -13.27 -6.58 -1.93
C ALA A 167 -11.87 -6.11 -2.29
N VAL A 168 -10.95 -6.31 -1.34
CA VAL A 168 -9.51 -6.25 -1.57
C VAL A 168 -8.94 -7.66 -1.53
N ARG A 169 -8.23 -8.04 -2.60
CA ARG A 169 -7.51 -9.32 -2.75
C ARG A 169 -6.01 -9.07 -2.66
N LEU A 170 -5.34 -9.76 -1.75
CA LEU A 170 -3.89 -9.81 -1.75
C LEU A 170 -3.42 -10.84 -2.78
N LEU A 171 -2.54 -10.42 -3.67
CA LEU A 171 -1.87 -11.24 -4.66
C LEU A 171 -0.37 -11.24 -4.40
N CYS A 172 0.31 -12.33 -4.74
CA CYS A 172 1.77 -12.42 -4.76
C CYS A 172 2.29 -12.90 -6.11
N SER A 173 3.47 -12.43 -6.48
CA SER A 173 4.15 -12.79 -7.73
C SER A 173 5.66 -12.83 -7.53
N ALA A 174 6.32 -13.79 -8.20
CA ALA A 174 7.78 -13.91 -8.22
C ALA A 174 8.43 -13.15 -9.39
N ASP A 175 7.66 -12.80 -10.42
CA ASP A 175 8.13 -12.17 -11.66
C ASP A 175 7.51 -10.78 -11.90
N GLY A 176 6.52 -10.39 -11.10
CA GLY A 176 5.79 -9.12 -11.23
C GLY A 176 4.79 -9.11 -12.38
N VAL A 177 4.50 -10.25 -12.98
CA VAL A 177 3.61 -10.39 -14.15
C VAL A 177 2.53 -11.44 -13.89
N THR A 178 2.94 -12.60 -13.37
CA THR A 178 2.06 -13.72 -13.08
C THR A 178 1.64 -13.67 -11.60
N TRP A 179 0.36 -13.44 -11.36
CA TRP A 179 -0.18 -13.23 -10.01
C TRP A 179 -0.93 -14.45 -9.49
N SER A 180 -0.84 -14.68 -8.18
CA SER A 180 -1.57 -15.72 -7.45
C SER A 180 -2.17 -15.15 -6.17
N GLU A 181 -3.39 -15.58 -5.80
CA GLU A 181 -4.03 -15.11 -4.57
C GLU A 181 -3.29 -15.61 -3.32
N ALA A 182 -3.03 -14.70 -2.39
CA ALA A 182 -2.41 -14.97 -1.09
C ALA A 182 -3.48 -14.96 0.02
N GLY A 183 -4.40 -15.93 -0.05
CA GLY A 183 -5.49 -16.11 0.91
C GLY A 183 -6.79 -15.40 0.54
N ALA A 184 -7.79 -15.49 1.43
CA ALA A 184 -9.15 -15.01 1.13
C ALA A 184 -9.23 -13.47 1.02
N PRO A 185 -10.13 -12.94 0.16
CA PRO A 185 -10.37 -11.50 0.06
C PRO A 185 -10.89 -10.89 1.37
N VAL A 186 -10.62 -9.61 1.58
CA VAL A 186 -11.33 -8.78 2.57
C VAL A 186 -12.56 -8.20 1.89
N VAL A 187 -13.73 -8.76 2.19
CA VAL A 187 -15.00 -8.38 1.56
C VAL A 187 -15.71 -7.34 2.41
N PHE A 188 -16.34 -6.37 1.76
CA PHE A 188 -17.33 -5.48 2.33
C PHE A 188 -18.67 -5.73 1.62
N GLU A 189 -19.71 -6.00 2.39
CA GLU A 189 -21.05 -6.24 1.85
C GLU A 189 -21.64 -4.95 1.27
N ALA A 190 -22.61 -5.09 0.36
CA ALA A 190 -23.31 -3.97 -0.25
C ALA A 190 -24.02 -3.11 0.81
N ASP A 191 -23.90 -1.80 0.66
CA ASP A 191 -24.63 -0.78 1.41
C ASP A 191 -25.96 -0.43 0.70
N ALA A 192 -26.80 0.38 1.35
CA ALA A 192 -28.08 0.82 0.79
C ALA A 192 -27.95 1.92 -0.29
N ASP A 193 -26.82 2.63 -0.32
CA ASP A 193 -26.56 3.75 -1.22
C ASP A 193 -25.08 3.83 -1.61
N CYS A 194 -24.75 4.83 -2.43
CA CYS A 194 -23.42 5.10 -2.95
C CYS A 194 -22.82 6.42 -2.41
N ALA A 195 -23.31 6.92 -1.27
CA ALA A 195 -22.85 8.18 -0.73
C ALA A 195 -21.48 8.04 -0.03
N GLY A 196 -20.67 9.09 -0.13
CA GLY A 196 -19.41 9.21 0.56
C GLY A 196 -19.59 9.40 2.06
N PHE A 197 -18.51 9.18 2.80
CA PHE A 197 -18.47 9.54 4.21
C PHE A 197 -18.08 11.02 4.37
N PRO A 198 -18.71 11.77 5.30
CA PRO A 198 -18.26 13.11 5.68
C PRO A 198 -16.78 13.13 6.07
N LEU A 199 -16.08 14.26 5.85
CA LEU A 199 -14.63 14.34 6.08
C LEU A 199 -14.19 13.90 7.48
N THR A 200 -15.02 14.16 8.50
CA THR A 200 -14.78 13.85 9.92
C THR A 200 -15.09 12.40 10.31
N GLN A 201 -15.62 11.60 9.39
CA GLN A 201 -16.04 10.21 9.58
C GLN A 201 -15.33 9.27 8.59
N ARG A 202 -14.20 9.70 8.04
CA ARG A 202 -13.38 8.89 7.13
C ARG A 202 -12.19 8.30 7.91
N PRO A 203 -11.87 7.01 7.71
CA PRO A 203 -12.65 6.02 6.96
C PRO A 203 -13.98 5.69 7.66
N GLY A 204 -14.99 5.27 6.89
CA GLY A 204 -16.30 4.91 7.45
C GLY A 204 -16.33 3.52 8.10
N GLU A 205 -15.42 2.64 7.68
CA GLU A 205 -15.23 1.30 8.22
C GLU A 205 -13.79 0.85 7.92
N THR A 206 -13.14 0.20 8.89
CA THR A 206 -11.80 -0.39 8.72
C THR A 206 -11.82 -1.87 9.12
N ARG A 207 -11.18 -2.71 8.32
CA ARG A 207 -11.00 -4.15 8.58
C ARG A 207 -9.53 -4.52 8.48
N HIS A 208 -8.98 -5.17 9.50
CA HIS A 208 -7.60 -5.65 9.48
C HIS A 208 -7.51 -7.06 8.90
N ALA A 209 -6.45 -7.33 8.15
CA ALA A 209 -6.16 -8.63 7.57
C ALA A 209 -4.70 -9.01 7.76
N GLU A 210 -4.46 -10.28 8.10
CA GLU A 210 -3.15 -10.91 8.03
C GLU A 210 -3.22 -12.07 7.04
N ARG A 211 -2.21 -12.17 6.17
CA ARG A 211 -2.12 -13.19 5.11
C ARG A 211 -0.69 -13.72 5.03
N GLN A 212 -0.55 -14.87 4.37
CA GLN A 212 0.76 -15.44 4.06
C GLN A 212 0.95 -15.48 2.55
N ALA A 213 1.95 -14.74 2.06
CA ALA A 213 2.43 -14.88 0.68
C ALA A 213 3.43 -16.03 0.62
N VAL A 214 3.10 -17.09 -0.13
CA VAL A 214 3.91 -18.32 -0.21
C VAL A 214 4.42 -18.49 -1.64
N PHE A 215 5.74 -18.53 -1.79
CA PHE A 215 6.37 -18.71 -3.10
C PHE A 215 6.74 -20.17 -3.35
N GLY A 216 6.58 -20.62 -4.60
CA GLY A 216 6.93 -21.98 -5.04
C GLY A 216 8.42 -22.30 -4.89
N ALA A 217 9.29 -21.32 -5.14
CA ALA A 217 10.71 -21.35 -4.78
C ALA A 217 10.98 -20.29 -3.68
N PRO A 218 11.83 -20.56 -2.68
CA PRO A 218 12.22 -19.54 -1.70
C PRO A 218 12.91 -18.37 -2.40
N VAL A 219 12.55 -17.15 -2.00
CA VAL A 219 13.22 -15.93 -2.46
C VAL A 219 14.60 -15.92 -1.81
N ALA A 220 15.67 -15.96 -2.60
CA ALA A 220 17.05 -15.90 -2.10
C ALA A 220 17.37 -14.51 -1.50
N PRO A 221 18.42 -14.36 -0.67
CA PRO A 221 18.92 -13.05 -0.27
C PRO A 221 19.20 -12.17 -1.50
N GLY A 222 18.75 -10.92 -1.48
CA GLY A 222 18.80 -9.99 -2.62
C GLY A 222 17.79 -10.29 -3.74
N GLY A 223 17.05 -11.40 -3.66
CA GLY A 223 15.99 -11.74 -4.60
C GLY A 223 14.77 -10.84 -4.45
N VAL A 224 14.05 -10.65 -5.56
CA VAL A 224 12.87 -9.80 -5.64
C VAL A 224 11.59 -10.63 -5.54
N PHE A 225 10.56 -10.05 -4.94
CA PHE A 225 9.18 -10.55 -5.01
C PHE A 225 8.20 -9.38 -5.03
N TYR A 226 6.97 -9.65 -5.44
CA TYR A 226 5.95 -8.63 -5.62
C TYR A 226 4.67 -8.98 -4.89
N LEU A 227 4.01 -7.95 -4.37
CA LEU A 227 2.66 -8.03 -3.82
C LEU A 227 1.75 -7.06 -4.57
N ALA A 228 0.47 -7.40 -4.68
CA ALA A 228 -0.55 -6.48 -5.17
C ALA A 228 -1.82 -6.58 -4.31
N TRP A 229 -2.44 -5.44 -4.05
CA TRP A 229 -3.75 -5.34 -3.42
C TRP A 229 -4.74 -4.89 -4.48
N GLN A 230 -5.55 -5.84 -4.93
CA GLN A 230 -6.51 -5.65 -6.00
C GLN A 230 -7.88 -5.31 -5.43
N VAL A 231 -8.38 -4.12 -5.75
CA VAL A 231 -9.72 -3.62 -5.47
C VAL A 231 -10.63 -3.91 -6.66
N ALA A 232 -11.72 -4.64 -6.41
CA ALA A 232 -12.78 -4.89 -7.40
C ALA A 232 -14.09 -5.28 -6.70
N VAL A 233 -15.16 -5.46 -7.47
CA VAL A 233 -16.37 -6.13 -6.98
C VAL A 233 -16.04 -7.52 -6.42
N ALA A 234 -16.67 -7.90 -5.30
CA ALA A 234 -16.30 -9.06 -4.52
C ALA A 234 -16.43 -10.39 -5.31
N GLY A 235 -17.43 -10.47 -6.19
CA GLY A 235 -17.69 -11.58 -7.11
C GLY A 235 -18.50 -11.11 -8.31
N GLY A 236 -18.76 -12.02 -9.26
CA GLY A 236 -19.48 -11.69 -10.50
C GLY A 236 -18.71 -10.77 -11.45
N GLU A 237 -19.42 -10.22 -12.43
CA GLU A 237 -18.86 -9.27 -13.41
C GLU A 237 -18.66 -7.88 -12.79
N ALA A 238 -17.90 -7.03 -13.49
CA ALA A 238 -17.78 -5.61 -13.13
C ALA A 238 -19.16 -4.94 -13.06
N ALA A 239 -19.34 -4.05 -12.10
CA ALA A 239 -20.62 -3.40 -11.85
C ALA A 239 -20.44 -1.98 -11.33
N ALA A 240 -21.28 -1.06 -11.81
CA ALA A 240 -21.41 0.26 -11.22
C ALA A 240 -21.88 0.18 -9.75
N GLY A 241 -21.56 1.22 -8.97
CA GLY A 241 -21.97 1.29 -7.57
C GLY A 241 -21.10 0.46 -6.61
N ALA A 242 -19.87 0.11 -7.02
CA ALA A 242 -18.88 -0.45 -6.11
C ALA A 242 -18.51 0.54 -4.99
N GLN A 243 -17.97 -0.01 -3.91
CA GLN A 243 -17.43 0.77 -2.79
C GLN A 243 -16.04 1.30 -3.16
N ALA A 244 -15.64 2.42 -2.54
CA ALA A 244 -14.25 2.87 -2.61
C ALA A 244 -13.47 2.28 -1.43
N LEU A 245 -12.50 1.43 -1.74
CA LEU A 245 -11.69 0.73 -0.76
C LEU A 245 -10.21 1.09 -0.92
N ALA A 246 -9.51 1.18 0.20
CA ALA A 246 -8.09 1.50 0.25
C ALA A 246 -7.36 0.59 1.23
N ILE A 247 -6.05 0.44 1.02
CA ILE A 247 -5.15 -0.24 1.95
C ILE A 247 -4.36 0.78 2.73
N ASP A 248 -4.02 0.39 3.94
CA ASP A 248 -3.16 1.16 4.84
C ASP A 248 -2.42 0.23 5.82
N ASP A 249 -1.47 0.77 6.58
CA ASP A 249 -0.70 0.11 7.63
C ASP A 249 -0.10 -1.24 7.17
N VAL A 250 0.52 -1.23 5.99
CA VAL A 250 1.04 -2.43 5.36
C VAL A 250 2.33 -2.85 6.03
N THR A 251 2.34 -4.04 6.62
CA THR A 251 3.54 -4.68 7.18
C THR A 251 3.87 -5.96 6.44
N VAL A 252 5.13 -6.10 6.02
CA VAL A 252 5.65 -7.31 5.37
C VAL A 252 6.82 -7.85 6.17
N ALA A 253 6.74 -9.09 6.63
CA ALA A 253 7.77 -9.70 7.46
C ALA A 253 8.09 -11.14 7.03
N PRO A 254 9.36 -11.60 7.11
CA PRO A 254 9.71 -12.97 6.79
C PRO A 254 9.20 -13.94 7.85
N LEU A 255 8.46 -14.98 7.46
CA LEU A 255 8.14 -16.07 8.37
C LEU A 255 9.29 -17.07 8.39
N ALA A 256 9.84 -17.31 9.59
CA ALA A 256 10.86 -18.34 9.76
C ALA A 256 10.28 -19.71 9.40
N ALA A 257 11.06 -20.51 8.66
CA ALA A 257 10.73 -21.92 8.47
C ALA A 257 10.61 -22.58 9.85
N ARG A 258 9.48 -23.21 10.14
CA ARG A 258 9.33 -24.01 11.36
C ARG A 258 10.31 -25.18 11.27
N ALA A 259 11.36 -25.16 12.07
CA ALA A 259 12.20 -26.33 12.26
C ALA A 259 11.39 -27.35 13.08
N THR A 260 10.98 -28.45 12.44
CA THR A 260 10.43 -29.58 13.17
C THR A 260 11.62 -30.34 13.76
N LEU A 261 11.82 -30.24 15.07
CA LEU A 261 12.79 -31.05 15.79
C LEU A 261 12.20 -32.46 15.97
N PHE A 262 12.70 -33.43 15.21
CA PHE A 262 12.44 -34.83 15.50
C PHE A 262 13.38 -35.28 16.62
N ILE A 263 12.85 -35.45 17.83
CA ILE A 263 13.55 -36.20 18.88
C ILE A 263 13.24 -37.67 18.61
N VAL A 264 14.22 -38.42 18.11
CA VAL A 264 14.15 -39.88 18.08
C VAL A 264 14.55 -40.37 19.47
N GLN A 265 13.62 -41.04 20.16
CA GLN A 265 13.89 -41.75 21.42
C GLN A 265 14.36 -43.17 21.14
#